data_AF-S4RP76-F1
#
_entry.id   AF-S4RP76-F1
#
_cell.length_a   1.000
_cell.length_b   1.000
_cell.length_c   1.000
_cell.angle_alpha   90.00
_cell.angle_beta   90.00
_cell.angle_gamma   90.00
#
_symmetry.space_group_name_H-M   'P 1'
#
loop_
_entity.id
_entity.type
_entity.pdbx_description
1 polymer ?
#
loop_
_entity_poly.entity_id
_entity_poly.type
_entity_poly.pdbx_seq_one_letter_code
_entity_poly.pdbx_strand_id
1 'polypeptide(L)'
;QIHFDNTCSAYNRFMEGNDDFTDEDRKINNNLKELYKVDEDQQKALEAENERLEAELQYLLMEKEKAPDRLQALKLEKSKLLRVVLQTQSYVSDMQAHCQVLDQKIARSNQEMEDTASELLSTRKETERLEEIYARQEMTPADVQRLRCEEKELQAMQRTMAKECEHSDKQCWDMEMSLHRMRERVGQQHLIYQDVARKLQLMPATAENAGGKDLDFSLHFHEQPGQAQQHFLQVVKPMITSLIGKIKNQIQTSQSQIVMKNMALEQVLSLISDREKDIKKLEFQLRVLEDNLSLETEAFEREERRHRQEIEDLAQSHSDIQKHVDDGVQEAMDECK
;
A
#
# COMPACT_ATOMS: atom_id res chain seq x y z
N GLN A 1 -1.24 132.65 119.10
CA GLN A 1 -0.57 133.94 119.41
C GLN A 1 -0.50 134.85 118.19
N ILE A 2 0.00 134.39 117.04
CA ILE A 2 0.07 135.15 115.78
C ILE A 2 -1.29 135.76 115.35
N HIS A 3 -2.38 135.00 115.45
CA HIS A 3 -3.72 135.51 115.11
C HIS A 3 -4.18 136.64 116.06
N PHE A 4 -3.85 136.58 117.35
CA PHE A 4 -4.31 137.55 118.34
C PHE A 4 -3.63 138.91 118.16
N ASP A 5 -2.29 138.93 118.01
CA ASP A 5 -1.54 140.16 117.73
C ASP A 5 -1.97 140.82 116.42
N ASN A 6 -2.25 140.02 115.39
CA ASN A 6 -2.70 140.55 114.10
C ASN A 6 -4.11 141.13 114.18
N THR A 7 -5.03 140.49 114.91
CA THR A 7 -6.36 141.07 115.18
C THR A 7 -6.29 142.33 116.03
N CYS A 8 -5.37 142.43 116.99
CA CYS A 8 -5.17 143.67 117.75
C CYS A 8 -4.60 144.80 116.88
N SER A 9 -3.64 144.50 115.99
CA SER A 9 -3.09 145.47 115.03
C SER A 9 -4.16 145.93 114.02
N ALA A 10 -4.93 145.00 113.46
CA ALA A 10 -6.03 145.31 112.55
C ALA A 10 -7.12 146.13 113.26
N TYR A 11 -7.47 145.77 114.50
CA TYR A 11 -8.44 146.54 115.29
C TYR A 11 -7.94 147.95 115.61
N ASN A 12 -6.65 148.14 115.91
CA ASN A 12 -6.08 149.48 116.10
C ASN A 12 -6.13 150.32 114.81
N ARG A 13 -5.74 149.75 113.66
CA ARG A 13 -5.86 150.44 112.36
C ARG A 13 -7.31 150.82 112.03
N PHE A 14 -8.26 149.93 112.34
CA PHE A 14 -9.68 150.21 112.20
C PHE A 14 -10.13 151.36 113.13
N MET A 15 -9.69 151.39 114.39
CA MET A 15 -10.00 152.47 115.35
C MET A 15 -9.34 153.81 114.96
N GLU A 16 -8.26 153.80 114.18
CA GLU A 16 -7.63 154.98 113.57
C GLU A 16 -8.32 155.45 112.27
N GLY A 17 -9.42 154.80 111.86
CA GLY A 17 -10.22 155.17 110.69
C GLY A 17 -9.69 154.66 109.36
N ASN A 18 -8.77 153.68 109.38
CA ASN A 18 -8.14 153.10 108.19
C ASN A 18 -8.68 151.69 107.95
N ASP A 19 -9.25 151.44 106.76
CA ASP A 19 -10.03 150.21 106.43
C ASP A 19 -9.33 149.30 105.40
N ASP A 20 -8.00 149.44 105.25
CA ASP A 20 -7.17 148.56 104.43
C ASP A 20 -6.27 147.69 105.32
N PHE A 21 -6.48 146.37 105.22
CA PHE A 21 -5.82 145.34 106.03
C PHE A 21 -4.92 144.41 105.20
N THR A 22 -4.62 144.77 103.95
CA THR A 22 -3.78 143.94 103.06
C THR A 22 -2.39 143.67 103.63
N ASP A 23 -1.82 144.61 104.38
CA ASP A 23 -0.54 144.43 105.07
C ASP A 23 -0.64 143.41 106.22
N GLU A 24 -1.71 143.46 107.01
CA GLU A 24 -1.99 142.49 108.07
C GLU A 24 -2.21 141.08 107.50
N ASP A 25 -2.92 140.95 106.37
CA ASP A 25 -3.12 139.66 105.68
C ASP A 25 -1.82 139.13 105.11
N ARG A 26 -0.98 139.99 104.52
CA ARG A 26 0.33 139.59 104.03
C ARG A 26 1.24 139.15 105.19
N LYS A 27 1.18 139.83 106.33
CA LYS A 27 1.89 139.42 107.56
C LYS A 27 1.38 138.09 108.09
N ILE A 28 0.06 137.86 108.15
CA ILE A 28 -0.47 136.58 108.64
C ILE A 28 -0.13 135.45 107.69
N ASN A 29 -0.20 135.68 106.37
CA ASN A 29 0.10 134.67 105.37
C ASN A 29 1.60 134.34 105.37
N ASN A 30 2.47 135.34 105.49
CA ASN A 30 3.91 135.11 105.68
C ASN A 30 4.20 134.38 106.99
N ASN A 31 3.59 134.77 108.10
CA ASN A 31 3.75 134.09 109.39
C ASN A 31 3.21 132.66 109.37
N LEU A 32 2.10 132.39 108.65
CA LEU A 32 1.55 131.04 108.46
C LEU A 32 2.47 130.19 107.57
N LYS A 33 3.01 130.76 106.49
CA LYS A 33 4.02 130.12 105.65
C LYS A 33 5.27 129.76 106.45
N GLU A 34 5.71 130.64 107.35
CA GLU A 34 6.85 130.42 108.24
C GLU A 34 6.56 129.37 109.34
N LEU A 35 5.35 129.41 109.93
CA LEU A 35 4.93 128.48 110.98
C LEU A 35 4.75 127.04 110.44
N TYR A 36 4.11 126.90 109.28
CA TYR A 36 3.83 125.61 108.66
C TYR A 36 4.94 125.11 107.74
N LYS A 37 6.04 125.87 107.61
CA LYS A 37 7.21 125.54 106.78
C LYS A 37 6.79 125.04 105.39
N VAL A 38 5.82 125.71 104.77
CA VAL A 38 5.30 125.31 103.45
C VAL A 38 6.35 125.67 102.41
N ASP A 39 7.00 124.64 101.88
CA ASP A 39 7.94 124.75 100.78
C ASP A 39 7.15 124.78 99.46
N GLU A 40 6.89 126.00 98.96
CA GLU A 40 6.19 126.20 97.69
C GLU A 40 6.92 125.57 96.50
N ASP A 41 8.24 125.42 96.58
CA ASP A 41 9.02 124.81 95.51
C ASP A 41 8.78 123.29 95.48
N GLN A 42 8.64 122.67 96.67
CA GLN A 42 8.32 121.24 96.78
C GLN A 42 6.89 120.92 96.32
N GLN A 43 5.92 121.78 96.62
CA GLN A 43 4.55 121.61 96.16
C GLN A 43 4.44 121.75 94.64
N LYS A 44 5.09 122.77 94.05
CA LYS A 44 5.15 122.90 92.59
C LYS A 44 5.87 121.73 91.93
N ALA A 45 6.92 121.20 92.55
CA ALA A 45 7.61 120.01 92.05
C ALA A 45 6.71 118.76 92.06
N LEU A 46 5.90 118.58 93.09
CA LEU A 46 4.92 117.49 93.18
C LEU A 46 3.77 117.63 92.18
N GLU A 47 3.25 118.85 91.98
CA GLU A 47 2.23 119.12 90.98
C GLU A 47 2.76 118.87 89.56
N ALA A 48 3.99 119.33 89.25
CA ALA A 48 4.64 119.05 87.98
C ALA A 48 4.92 117.55 87.77
N GLU A 49 5.29 116.82 88.83
CA GLU A 49 5.50 115.37 88.74
C GLU A 49 4.17 114.61 88.57
N ASN A 50 3.08 115.06 89.18
CA ASN A 50 1.75 114.49 88.95
C ASN A 50 1.27 114.73 87.51
N GLU A 51 1.44 115.93 86.97
CA GLU A 51 1.12 116.22 85.56
C GLU A 51 1.96 115.35 84.61
N ARG A 52 3.25 115.16 84.91
CA ARG A 52 4.14 114.25 84.16
C ARG A 52 3.62 112.82 84.19
N LEU A 53 3.25 112.32 85.37
CA LEU A 53 2.76 110.96 85.56
C LEU A 53 1.39 110.74 84.89
N GLU A 54 0.47 111.71 84.95
CA GLU A 54 -0.82 111.64 84.27
C GLU A 54 -0.65 111.61 82.74
N ALA A 55 0.26 112.41 82.20
CA ALA A 55 0.60 112.38 80.77
C ALA A 55 1.21 111.03 80.37
N GLU A 56 2.07 110.45 81.19
CA GLU A 56 2.67 109.13 80.99
C GLU A 56 1.59 108.02 81.01
N LEU A 57 0.62 108.12 81.93
CA LEU A 57 -0.49 107.16 82.04
C LEU A 57 -1.43 107.21 80.82
N GLN A 58 -1.76 108.41 80.34
CA GLN A 58 -2.54 108.58 79.10
C GLN A 58 -1.82 108.02 77.87
N TYR A 59 -0.51 108.26 77.76
CA TYR A 59 0.30 107.70 76.68
C TYR A 59 0.24 106.17 76.67
N LEU A 60 0.43 105.54 77.84
CA LEU A 60 0.39 104.08 77.97
C LEU A 60 -1.01 103.49 77.68
N LEU A 61 -2.09 104.17 78.04
CA LEU A 61 -3.46 103.74 77.71
C LEU A 61 -3.72 103.79 76.20
N MET A 62 -3.31 104.87 75.52
CA MET A 62 -3.41 104.96 74.05
C MET A 62 -2.57 103.90 73.35
N GLU A 63 -1.39 103.56 73.89
CA GLU A 63 -0.54 102.51 73.33
C GLU A 63 -1.16 101.11 73.54
N LYS A 64 -1.78 100.87 74.70
CA LYS A 64 -2.49 99.62 75.00
C LYS A 64 -3.71 99.40 74.09
N GLU A 65 -4.44 100.45 73.70
CA GLU A 65 -5.54 100.32 72.73
C GLU A 65 -5.05 100.00 71.30
N LYS A 66 -3.83 100.43 70.95
CA LYS A 66 -3.18 100.11 69.65
C LYS A 66 -2.51 98.73 69.63
N ALA A 67 -2.05 98.23 70.78
CA ALA A 67 -1.39 96.93 70.92
C ALA A 67 -2.21 95.69 70.47
N PRO A 68 -3.53 95.55 70.74
CA PRO A 68 -4.30 94.40 70.27
C PRO A 68 -4.36 94.30 68.75
N ASP A 69 -4.30 95.42 68.04
CA ASP A 69 -4.34 95.46 66.57
C ASP A 69 -3.02 94.95 65.96
N ARG A 70 -1.88 95.31 66.54
CA ARG A 70 -0.56 94.82 66.09
C ARG A 70 -0.41 93.31 66.26
N LEU A 71 -0.86 92.74 67.38
CA LEU A 71 -0.78 91.29 67.61
C LEU A 71 -1.71 90.52 66.66
N GLN A 72 -2.92 91.04 66.40
CA GLN A 72 -3.85 90.42 65.45
C GLN A 72 -3.33 90.50 64.01
N ALA A 73 -2.80 91.65 63.59
CA ALA A 73 -2.15 91.81 62.28
C ALA A 73 -1.00 90.82 62.10
N LEU A 74 -0.14 90.64 63.11
CA LEU A 74 0.99 89.70 63.06
C LEU A 74 0.52 88.23 63.02
N LYS A 75 -0.57 87.88 63.73
CA LYS A 75 -1.19 86.55 63.63
C LYS A 75 -1.77 86.30 62.24
N LEU A 76 -2.40 87.29 61.63
CA LEU A 76 -2.93 87.20 60.27
C LEU A 76 -1.79 87.04 59.26
N GLU A 77 -0.72 87.83 59.38
CA GLU A 77 0.47 87.73 58.54
C GLU A 77 1.15 86.37 58.68
N LYS A 78 1.32 85.88 59.91
CA LYS A 78 1.82 84.52 60.18
C LYS A 78 0.97 83.46 59.48
N SER A 79 -0.37 83.57 59.51
CA SER A 79 -1.23 82.59 58.84
C SER A 79 -1.15 82.66 57.31
N LYS A 80 -0.98 83.86 56.73
CA LYS A 80 -0.71 84.04 55.29
C LYS A 80 0.63 83.42 54.90
N LEU A 81 1.70 83.71 55.64
CA LEU A 81 3.02 83.14 55.39
C LEU A 81 3.02 81.62 55.53
N LEU A 82 2.33 81.09 56.55
CA LEU A 82 2.20 79.65 56.75
C LEU A 82 1.45 78.97 55.58
N ARG A 83 0.45 79.64 55.01
CA ARG A 83 -0.22 79.17 53.78
C ARG A 83 0.74 79.13 52.59
N VAL A 84 1.55 80.17 52.39
CA VAL A 84 2.54 80.22 51.31
C VAL A 84 3.62 79.14 51.50
N VAL A 85 4.06 78.90 52.73
CA VAL A 85 5.00 77.81 53.06
C VAL A 85 4.37 76.45 52.70
N LEU A 86 3.11 76.20 53.06
CA LEU A 86 2.45 74.94 52.70
C LEU A 86 2.28 74.79 51.17
N GLN A 87 1.90 75.86 50.48
CA GLN A 87 1.76 75.85 49.02
C GLN A 87 3.09 75.60 48.31
N THR A 88 4.17 76.24 48.75
CA THR A 88 5.52 76.04 48.20
C THR A 88 6.05 74.65 48.51
N GLN A 89 5.80 74.10 49.70
CA GLN A 89 6.13 72.71 50.03
C GLN A 89 5.39 71.71 49.14
N SER A 90 4.08 71.90 48.93
CA SER A 90 3.31 71.08 47.98
C SER A 90 3.89 71.16 46.57
N TYR A 91 4.18 72.37 46.08
CA TYR A 91 4.75 72.56 44.76
C TYR A 91 6.11 71.88 44.60
N VAL A 92 6.99 71.98 45.61
CA VAL A 92 8.28 71.28 45.60
C VAL A 92 8.09 69.77 45.58
N SER A 93 7.14 69.24 46.35
CA SER A 93 6.80 67.81 46.33
C SER A 93 6.30 67.36 44.95
N ASP A 94 5.44 68.15 44.31
CA ASP A 94 4.91 67.86 42.97
C ASP A 94 6.02 67.89 41.92
N MET A 95 6.94 68.86 42.01
CA MET A 95 8.11 68.93 41.12
C MET A 95 9.07 67.76 41.33
N GLN A 96 9.31 67.35 42.57
CA GLN A 96 10.13 66.18 42.87
C GLN A 96 9.51 64.90 42.30
N ALA A 97 8.19 64.73 42.44
CA ALA A 97 7.48 63.60 41.82
C ALA A 97 7.58 63.64 40.29
N HIS A 98 7.46 64.82 39.67
CA HIS A 98 7.61 64.96 38.23
C HIS A 98 9.05 64.63 37.77
N CYS A 99 10.08 65.08 38.49
CA CYS A 99 11.47 64.72 38.21
C CYS A 99 11.67 63.20 38.27
N GLN A 100 11.14 62.52 39.29
CA GLN A 100 11.23 61.05 39.38
C GLN A 100 10.56 60.35 38.19
N VAL A 101 9.41 60.86 37.71
CA VAL A 101 8.75 60.32 36.53
C VAL A 101 9.60 60.52 35.27
N LEU A 102 10.24 61.68 35.12
CA LEU A 102 11.15 61.93 33.99
C LEU A 102 12.38 61.03 34.05
N ASP A 103 13.00 60.86 35.22
CA ASP A 103 14.15 59.96 35.40
C ASP A 103 13.79 58.52 35.05
N GLN A 104 12.60 58.05 35.46
CA GLN A 104 12.10 56.73 35.07
C GLN A 104 11.86 56.61 33.56
N LYS A 105 11.34 57.65 32.90
CA LYS A 105 11.15 57.65 31.44
C LYS A 105 12.49 57.62 30.70
N ILE A 106 13.48 58.40 31.17
CA ILE A 106 14.83 58.40 30.60
C ILE A 106 15.47 57.02 30.77
N ALA A 107 15.36 56.42 31.96
CA ALA A 107 15.90 55.08 32.21
C ALA A 107 15.26 54.01 31.30
N ARG A 108 13.93 54.04 31.13
CA ARG A 108 13.23 53.13 30.21
C ARG A 108 13.64 53.34 28.76
N SER A 109 13.71 54.59 28.31
CA SER A 109 14.14 54.90 26.95
C SER A 109 15.58 54.45 26.69
N ASN A 110 16.48 54.57 27.67
CA ASN A 110 17.84 54.08 27.55
C ASN A 110 17.89 52.55 27.46
N GLN A 111 17.11 51.84 28.28
CA GLN A 111 17.02 50.38 28.19
C GLN A 111 16.50 49.93 26.81
N GLU A 112 15.44 50.56 26.30
CA GLU A 112 14.90 50.26 24.98
C GLU A 112 15.94 50.53 23.86
N MET A 113 16.74 51.59 23.99
CA MET A 113 17.83 51.86 23.05
C MET A 113 18.94 50.79 23.12
N GLU A 114 19.29 50.31 24.31
CA GLU A 114 20.28 49.24 24.47
C GLU A 114 19.79 47.89 23.91
N ASP A 115 18.53 47.55 24.19
CA ASP A 115 17.91 46.31 23.70
C ASP A 115 17.85 46.33 22.16
N THR A 116 17.36 47.42 21.57
CA THR A 116 17.31 47.57 20.10
C THR A 116 18.70 47.59 19.46
N ALA A 117 19.71 48.19 20.10
CA ALA A 117 21.09 48.15 19.62
C ALA A 117 21.66 46.71 19.64
N SER A 118 21.33 45.93 20.66
CA SER A 118 21.71 44.51 20.77
C SER A 118 21.07 43.66 19.66
N GLU A 119 19.77 43.85 19.40
CA GLU A 119 19.05 43.18 18.32
C GLU A 119 19.61 43.53 16.93
N LEU A 120 19.94 44.80 16.71
CA LEU A 120 20.56 45.27 15.47
C LEU A 120 21.94 44.60 15.26
N LEU A 121 22.72 44.44 16.32
CA LEU A 121 24.02 43.79 16.24
C LEU A 121 23.89 42.28 15.98
N SER A 122 22.89 41.63 16.58
CA SER A 122 22.57 40.21 16.34
C SER A 122 22.14 39.96 14.89
N THR A 123 21.22 40.78 14.38
CA THR A 123 20.74 40.67 12.99
C THR A 123 21.85 40.92 11.98
N ARG A 124 22.72 41.90 12.23
CA ARG A 124 23.90 42.15 11.39
C ARG A 124 24.86 40.96 11.33
N LYS A 125 25.11 40.30 12.47
CA LYS A 125 25.93 39.08 12.49
C LYS A 125 25.31 37.95 11.67
N GLU A 126 23.98 37.76 11.75
CA GLU A 126 23.32 36.74 10.94
C GLU A 126 23.32 37.09 9.45
N THR A 127 23.17 38.37 9.08
CA THR A 127 23.30 38.77 7.68
C THR A 127 24.71 38.50 7.14
N GLU A 128 25.75 38.83 7.89
CA GLU A 128 27.15 38.54 7.52
C GLU A 128 27.36 37.02 7.37
N ARG A 129 26.80 36.21 8.28
CA ARG A 129 26.84 34.75 8.20
C ARG A 129 26.14 34.20 6.95
N LEU A 130 24.96 34.74 6.62
CA LEU A 130 24.20 34.31 5.45
C LEU A 130 24.89 34.73 4.15
N GLU A 131 25.51 35.91 4.11
CA GLU A 131 26.33 36.35 2.98
C GLU A 131 27.54 35.45 2.78
N GLU A 132 28.23 35.03 3.85
CA GLU A 132 29.33 34.07 3.75
C GLU A 132 28.85 32.70 3.23
N ILE A 133 27.69 32.23 3.68
CA ILE A 133 27.08 30.99 3.18
C ILE A 133 26.76 31.13 1.69
N TYR A 134 26.15 32.24 1.29
CA TYR A 134 25.81 32.51 -0.10
C TYR A 134 27.06 32.60 -0.99
N ALA A 135 28.12 33.27 -0.53
CA ALA A 135 29.39 33.37 -1.24
C ALA A 135 30.09 32.01 -1.41
N ARG A 136 29.87 31.07 -0.49
CA ARG A 136 30.39 29.70 -0.56
C ARG A 136 29.50 28.74 -1.35
N GLN A 137 28.27 29.11 -1.70
CA GLN A 137 27.38 28.26 -2.48
C GLN A 137 27.84 28.22 -3.94
N GLU A 138 28.30 27.05 -4.38
CA GLU A 138 28.75 26.83 -5.76
C GLU A 138 27.58 26.62 -6.73
N MET A 139 26.43 26.14 -6.24
CA MET A 139 25.26 25.88 -7.07
C MET A 139 24.26 27.02 -6.99
N THR A 140 23.82 27.49 -8.15
CA THR A 140 22.76 28.49 -8.21
C THR A 140 21.39 27.86 -7.99
N PRO A 141 20.37 28.63 -7.59
CA PRO A 141 18.99 28.15 -7.53
C PRO A 141 18.49 27.56 -8.86
N ALA A 142 18.99 28.07 -9.99
CA ALA A 142 18.69 27.52 -11.32
C ALA A 142 19.29 26.13 -11.52
N ASP A 143 20.51 25.88 -11.02
CA ASP A 143 21.13 24.55 -11.05
C ASP A 143 20.35 23.55 -10.19
N VAL A 144 19.89 23.97 -9.00
CA VAL A 144 19.03 23.13 -8.15
C VAL A 144 17.71 22.78 -8.87
N GLN A 145 17.11 23.72 -9.60
CA GLN A 145 15.90 23.45 -10.38
C GLN A 145 16.18 22.48 -11.53
N ARG A 146 17.30 22.65 -12.25
CA ARG A 146 17.72 21.73 -13.31
C ARG A 146 17.94 20.32 -12.77
N LEU A 147 18.68 20.16 -11.68
CA LEU A 147 18.90 18.87 -11.03
C LEU A 147 17.58 18.20 -10.60
N ARG A 148 16.61 18.96 -10.08
CA ARG A 148 15.28 18.43 -9.74
C ARG A 148 14.49 17.99 -10.98
N CYS A 149 14.65 18.67 -12.11
CA CYS A 149 14.04 18.24 -13.37
C CYS A 149 14.69 16.95 -13.88
N GLU A 150 16.02 16.91 -13.93
CA GLU A 150 16.78 15.72 -14.32
C GLU A 150 16.47 14.53 -13.40
N GLU A 151 16.34 14.74 -12.09
CA GLU A 151 15.93 13.71 -11.14
C GLU A 151 14.54 13.13 -11.49
N LYS A 152 13.57 14.00 -11.78
CA LYS A 152 12.22 13.56 -12.19
C LYS A 152 12.23 12.80 -13.51
N GLU A 153 13.03 13.25 -14.47
CA GLU A 153 13.19 12.58 -15.77
C GLU A 153 13.84 11.19 -15.61
N LEU A 154 14.90 11.09 -14.80
CA LEU A 154 15.54 9.82 -14.49
C LEU A 154 14.60 8.86 -13.76
N GLN A 155 13.81 9.36 -12.81
CA GLN A 155 12.79 8.56 -12.12
C GLN A 155 11.70 8.08 -13.09
N ALA A 156 11.28 8.92 -14.04
CA ALA A 156 10.32 8.53 -15.07
C ALA A 156 10.90 7.46 -16.00
N MET A 157 12.14 7.64 -16.45
CA MET A 157 12.85 6.66 -17.29
C MET A 157 13.03 5.32 -16.57
N GLN A 158 13.42 5.34 -15.29
CA GLN A 158 13.54 4.14 -14.46
C GLN A 158 12.22 3.36 -14.38
N ARG A 159 11.10 4.07 -14.18
CA ARG A 159 9.76 3.44 -14.15
C ARG A 159 9.38 2.81 -15.49
N THR A 160 9.74 3.44 -16.61
CA THR A 160 9.50 2.89 -17.95
C THR A 160 10.34 1.64 -18.17
N MET A 161 11.64 1.70 -17.89
CA MET A 161 12.55 0.55 -18.03
C MET A 161 12.13 -0.63 -17.14
N ALA A 162 11.67 -0.36 -15.92
CA ALA A 162 11.14 -1.39 -15.03
C ALA A 162 9.90 -2.10 -15.64
N LYS A 163 8.97 -1.34 -16.24
CA LYS A 163 7.81 -1.91 -16.93
C LYS A 163 8.20 -2.74 -18.16
N GLU A 164 9.19 -2.29 -18.92
CA GLU A 164 9.72 -3.03 -20.07
C GLU A 164 10.38 -4.33 -19.64
N CYS A 165 11.15 -4.32 -18.54
CA CYS A 165 11.71 -5.54 -17.94
C CYS A 165 10.61 -6.52 -17.52
N GLU A 166 9.61 -6.07 -16.75
CA GLU A 166 8.47 -6.91 -16.36
C GLU A 166 7.72 -7.49 -17.56
N HIS A 167 7.61 -6.72 -18.65
CA HIS A 167 6.99 -7.20 -19.88
C HIS A 167 7.84 -8.28 -20.56
N SER A 168 9.15 -8.06 -20.67
CA SER A 168 10.09 -9.04 -21.22
C SER A 168 10.11 -10.33 -20.39
N ASP A 169 10.11 -10.23 -19.06
CA ASP A 169 10.08 -11.38 -18.16
C ASP A 169 8.81 -12.21 -18.35
N LYS A 170 7.65 -11.55 -18.50
CA LYS A 170 6.39 -12.23 -18.83
C LYS A 170 6.47 -12.95 -20.17
N GLN A 171 7.03 -12.32 -21.20
CA GLN A 171 7.21 -12.94 -22.51
C GLN A 171 8.16 -14.15 -22.45
N CYS A 172 9.26 -14.05 -21.70
CA CYS A 172 10.19 -15.15 -21.47
C CYS A 172 9.48 -16.32 -20.77
N TRP A 173 8.70 -16.03 -19.71
CA TRP A 173 7.94 -17.04 -18.99
C TRP A 173 6.88 -17.72 -19.87
N ASP A 174 6.14 -16.96 -20.68
CA ASP A 174 5.17 -17.50 -21.62
C ASP A 174 5.83 -18.41 -22.67
N MET A 175 7.01 -18.01 -23.16
CA MET A 175 7.81 -18.82 -24.09
C MET A 175 8.32 -20.10 -23.41
N GLU A 176 8.82 -20.01 -22.17
CA GLU A 176 9.26 -21.17 -21.39
C GLU A 176 8.10 -22.14 -21.14
N MET A 177 6.93 -21.64 -20.78
CA MET A 177 5.73 -22.47 -20.61
C MET A 177 5.30 -23.14 -21.92
N SER A 178 5.37 -22.42 -23.04
CA SER A 178 5.12 -22.98 -24.37
C SER A 178 6.13 -24.09 -24.70
N LEU A 179 7.42 -23.85 -24.48
CA LEU A 179 8.49 -24.84 -24.68
C LEU A 179 8.28 -26.08 -23.80
N HIS A 180 7.91 -25.90 -22.53
CA HIS A 180 7.59 -26.99 -21.61
C HIS A 180 6.42 -27.85 -22.12
N ARG A 181 5.31 -27.23 -22.55
CA ARG A 181 4.17 -27.94 -23.13
C ARG A 181 4.55 -28.71 -24.40
N MET A 182 5.35 -28.09 -25.28
CA MET A 182 5.84 -28.77 -26.48
C MET A 182 6.74 -29.97 -26.13
N ARG A 183 7.64 -29.80 -25.14
CA ARG A 183 8.52 -30.87 -24.65
C ARG A 183 7.72 -32.03 -24.09
N GLU A 184 6.69 -31.76 -23.30
CA GLU A 184 5.79 -32.78 -22.76
C GLU A 184 5.08 -33.55 -23.89
N ARG A 185 4.52 -32.83 -24.87
CA ARG A 185 3.87 -33.45 -26.04
C ARG A 185 4.83 -34.34 -26.82
N VAL A 186 6.06 -33.88 -27.07
CA VAL A 186 7.10 -34.68 -27.74
C VAL A 186 7.47 -35.91 -26.91
N GLY A 187 7.62 -35.77 -25.59
CA GLY A 187 7.88 -36.90 -24.68
C GLY A 187 6.78 -37.96 -24.72
N GLN A 188 5.50 -37.55 -24.69
CA GLN A 188 4.37 -38.46 -24.82
C GLN A 188 4.38 -39.21 -26.16
N GLN A 189 4.64 -38.51 -27.28
CA GLN A 189 4.73 -39.14 -28.60
C GLN A 189 5.90 -40.12 -28.70
N HIS A 190 7.02 -39.82 -28.06
CA HIS A 190 8.15 -40.73 -28.00
C HIS A 190 7.84 -42.00 -27.20
N LEU A 191 7.14 -41.90 -26.06
CA LEU A 191 6.69 -43.09 -25.31
C LEU A 191 5.76 -43.98 -26.16
N ILE A 192 4.83 -43.37 -26.90
CA ILE A 192 3.96 -44.09 -27.85
C ILE A 192 4.79 -44.78 -28.94
N TYR A 193 5.74 -44.05 -29.54
CA TYR A 193 6.66 -44.62 -30.53
C TYR A 193 7.43 -45.82 -29.95
N GLN A 194 7.99 -45.69 -28.76
CA GLN A 194 8.78 -46.74 -28.12
C GLN A 194 7.94 -47.99 -27.81
N ASP A 195 6.68 -47.82 -27.41
CA ASP A 195 5.74 -48.93 -27.21
C ASP A 195 5.43 -49.66 -28.53
N VAL A 196 5.08 -48.90 -29.58
CA VAL A 196 4.78 -49.46 -30.91
C VAL A 196 6.01 -50.13 -31.53
N ALA A 197 7.18 -49.50 -31.44
CA ALA A 197 8.43 -50.03 -31.98
C ALA A 197 8.85 -51.32 -31.28
N ARG A 198 8.64 -51.44 -29.96
CA ARG A 198 8.85 -52.70 -29.23
C ARG A 198 7.87 -53.79 -29.67
N LYS A 199 6.58 -53.47 -29.82
CA LYS A 199 5.55 -54.41 -30.31
C LYS A 199 5.86 -54.93 -31.73
N LEU A 200 6.43 -54.09 -32.59
CA LEU A 200 6.85 -54.45 -33.94
C LEU A 200 8.25 -55.09 -34.02
N GLN A 201 8.91 -55.31 -32.88
CA GLN A 201 10.27 -55.86 -32.80
C GLN A 201 11.28 -55.06 -33.63
N LEU A 202 11.14 -53.74 -33.61
CA LEU A 202 12.07 -52.79 -34.22
C LEU A 202 13.15 -52.36 -33.22
N MET A 203 12.92 -52.54 -31.91
CA MET A 203 13.88 -52.24 -30.84
C MET A 203 13.88 -53.37 -29.81
N PRO A 204 15.05 -53.77 -29.25
CA PRO A 204 16.40 -53.19 -29.41
C PRO A 204 17.02 -53.46 -30.80
N ALA A 205 18.22 -52.93 -31.10
CA ALA A 205 18.90 -53.13 -32.39
C ALA A 205 19.10 -54.61 -32.80
N THR A 206 19.03 -55.52 -31.82
CA THR A 206 19.08 -56.98 -32.00
C THR A 206 17.73 -57.61 -32.36
N ALA A 207 16.66 -56.84 -32.42
CA ALA A 207 15.32 -57.34 -32.71
C ALA A 207 15.17 -57.72 -34.19
N GLU A 208 14.29 -58.68 -34.48
CA GLU A 208 14.19 -59.35 -35.79
C GLU A 208 13.98 -58.36 -36.95
N ASN A 209 13.15 -57.34 -36.74
CA ASN A 209 12.83 -56.32 -37.75
C ASN A 209 13.75 -55.09 -37.68
N ALA A 210 14.68 -55.02 -36.70
CA ALA A 210 15.59 -53.88 -36.52
C ALA A 210 16.73 -53.85 -37.53
N GLY A 211 17.10 -55.01 -38.10
CA GLY A 211 18.16 -55.12 -39.10
C GLY A 211 19.53 -54.65 -38.61
N GLY A 212 19.80 -54.76 -37.30
CA GLY A 212 21.05 -54.35 -36.68
C GLY A 212 21.25 -52.84 -36.53
N LYS A 213 20.21 -52.03 -36.80
CA LYS A 213 20.27 -50.57 -36.67
C LYS A 213 19.63 -50.12 -35.37
N ASP A 214 20.23 -49.10 -34.76
CA ASP A 214 19.61 -48.42 -33.63
C ASP A 214 18.47 -47.53 -34.14
N LEU A 215 17.26 -47.83 -33.69
CA LEU A 215 16.06 -47.05 -33.99
C LEU A 215 15.58 -46.30 -32.75
N ASP A 216 16.33 -46.36 -31.66
CA ASP A 216 15.97 -45.63 -30.46
C ASP A 216 16.20 -44.14 -30.68
N PHE A 217 15.19 -43.36 -30.32
CA PHE A 217 15.29 -41.92 -30.27
C PHE A 217 15.62 -41.55 -28.84
N SER A 218 16.89 -41.58 -28.46
CA SER A 218 17.27 -40.98 -27.19
C SER A 218 16.93 -39.48 -27.24
N LEU A 219 15.85 -39.08 -26.55
CA LEU A 219 15.39 -37.69 -26.48
C LEU A 219 16.30 -36.88 -25.56
N HIS A 220 17.52 -36.61 -26.00
CA HIS A 220 18.39 -35.66 -25.33
C HIS A 220 18.06 -34.25 -25.83
N PHE A 221 17.21 -33.55 -25.09
CA PHE A 221 16.85 -32.15 -25.36
C PHE A 221 18.04 -31.16 -25.24
N HIS A 222 19.25 -31.65 -24.95
CA HIS A 222 20.48 -30.89 -24.80
C HIS A 222 21.51 -31.14 -25.92
N GLU A 223 21.19 -32.00 -26.89
CA GLU A 223 22.05 -32.24 -28.05
C GLU A 223 21.89 -31.13 -29.11
N GLN A 224 22.85 -31.06 -30.04
CA GLN A 224 22.87 -30.02 -31.07
C GLN A 224 21.56 -30.00 -31.87
N PRO A 225 21.01 -28.80 -32.16
CA PRO A 225 19.78 -28.67 -32.90
C PRO A 225 19.89 -29.39 -34.25
N GLY A 226 18.95 -30.32 -34.49
CA GLY A 226 18.82 -31.02 -35.77
C GLY A 226 19.42 -32.43 -35.85
N GLN A 227 20.21 -32.90 -34.88
CA GLN A 227 20.77 -34.27 -34.94
C GLN A 227 19.68 -35.35 -34.93
N ALA A 228 18.69 -35.24 -34.03
CA ALA A 228 17.55 -36.16 -33.99
C ALA A 228 16.73 -36.16 -35.30
N GLN A 229 16.57 -34.99 -35.93
CA GLN A 229 15.87 -34.87 -37.20
C GLN A 229 16.66 -35.50 -38.35
N GLN A 230 17.98 -35.31 -38.37
CA GLN A 230 18.86 -35.97 -39.34
C GLN A 230 18.84 -37.49 -39.17
N HIS A 231 18.93 -38.00 -37.94
CA HIS A 231 18.83 -39.42 -37.65
C HIS A 231 17.50 -40.01 -38.13
N PHE A 232 16.37 -39.33 -37.86
CA PHE A 232 15.06 -39.74 -38.36
C PHE A 232 15.02 -39.81 -39.89
N LEU A 233 15.50 -38.77 -40.58
CA LEU A 233 15.45 -38.68 -42.04
C LEU A 233 16.39 -39.67 -42.74
N GLN A 234 17.57 -39.94 -42.17
CA GLN A 234 18.61 -40.74 -42.81
C GLN A 234 18.55 -42.23 -42.44
N VAL A 235 18.11 -42.56 -41.24
CA VAL A 235 18.14 -43.94 -40.73
C VAL A 235 16.73 -44.50 -40.61
N VAL A 236 15.90 -43.88 -39.78
CA VAL A 236 14.62 -44.46 -39.36
C VAL A 236 13.59 -44.46 -40.49
N LYS A 237 13.36 -43.30 -41.12
CA LYS A 237 12.37 -43.14 -42.20
C LYS A 237 12.64 -44.08 -43.40
N PRO A 238 13.84 -44.16 -43.98
CA PRO A 238 14.10 -45.07 -45.09
C PRO A 238 13.99 -46.54 -44.70
N MET A 239 14.37 -46.91 -43.47
CA MET A 239 14.26 -48.29 -43.00
C MET A 239 12.78 -48.70 -42.88
N ILE A 240 11.95 -47.90 -42.18
CA ILE A 240 10.52 -48.17 -42.06
C ILE A 240 9.84 -48.22 -43.44
N THR A 241 10.22 -47.31 -44.35
CA THR A 241 9.68 -47.30 -45.72
C THR A 241 10.05 -48.57 -46.48
N SER A 242 11.28 -49.06 -46.32
CA SER A 242 11.72 -50.34 -46.91
C SER A 242 10.97 -51.53 -46.33
N LEU A 243 10.76 -51.57 -45.00
CA LEU A 243 10.01 -52.63 -44.33
C LEU A 243 8.55 -52.68 -44.82
N ILE A 244 7.90 -51.51 -44.91
CA ILE A 244 6.54 -51.40 -45.48
C ILE A 244 6.52 -51.92 -46.91
N GLY A 245 7.53 -51.60 -47.73
CA GLY A 245 7.66 -52.11 -49.10
C GLY A 245 7.79 -53.63 -49.15
N LYS A 246 8.64 -54.22 -48.29
CA LYS A 246 8.81 -55.68 -48.18
C LYS A 246 7.52 -56.38 -47.81
N ILE A 247 6.80 -55.88 -46.80
CA ILE A 247 5.52 -56.44 -46.36
C ILE A 247 4.48 -56.32 -47.49
N LYS A 248 4.38 -55.18 -48.17
CA LYS A 248 3.47 -55.01 -49.31
C LYS A 248 3.75 -56.01 -50.43
N ASN A 249 5.02 -56.21 -50.78
CA ASN A 249 5.42 -57.18 -51.81
C ASN A 249 5.11 -58.62 -51.39
N GLN A 250 5.33 -58.98 -50.12
CA GLN A 250 4.95 -60.29 -49.60
C GLN A 250 3.43 -60.50 -49.66
N ILE A 251 2.64 -59.51 -49.23
CA ILE A 251 1.17 -59.56 -49.34
C ILE A 251 0.75 -59.77 -50.80
N GLN A 252 1.31 -58.99 -51.72
CA GLN A 252 0.99 -59.12 -53.15
C GLN A 252 1.37 -60.51 -53.69
N THR A 253 2.53 -61.04 -53.31
CA THR A 253 2.99 -62.37 -53.72
C THR A 253 2.07 -63.47 -53.18
N SER A 254 1.73 -63.42 -51.89
CA SER A 254 0.78 -64.35 -51.27
C SER A 254 -0.60 -64.26 -51.92
N GLN A 255 -1.06 -63.05 -52.25
CA GLN A 255 -2.34 -62.85 -52.94
C GLN A 255 -2.34 -63.45 -54.35
N SER A 256 -1.25 -63.27 -55.11
CA SER A 256 -1.07 -63.94 -56.40
C SER A 256 -1.03 -65.47 -56.26
N GLN A 257 -0.39 -66.00 -55.22
CA GLN A 257 -0.38 -67.43 -54.94
C GLN A 257 -1.78 -67.98 -54.62
N ILE A 258 -2.57 -67.24 -53.84
CA ILE A 258 -3.98 -67.60 -53.54
C ILE A 258 -4.77 -67.69 -54.84
N VAL A 259 -4.64 -66.71 -55.74
CA VAL A 259 -5.33 -66.73 -57.05
C VAL A 259 -4.91 -67.95 -57.87
N MET A 260 -3.61 -68.22 -57.99
CA MET A 260 -3.13 -69.40 -58.74
C MET A 260 -3.63 -70.72 -58.15
N LYS A 261 -3.64 -70.85 -56.82
CA LYS A 261 -4.16 -72.04 -56.14
C LYS A 261 -5.66 -72.21 -56.33
N ASN A 262 -6.43 -71.12 -56.31
CA ASN A 262 -7.86 -71.16 -56.60
C ASN A 262 -8.14 -71.59 -58.05
N MET A 263 -7.40 -71.07 -59.03
CA MET A 263 -7.53 -71.51 -60.43
C MET A 263 -7.21 -73.00 -60.60
N ALA A 264 -6.17 -73.50 -59.92
CA ALA A 264 -5.83 -74.93 -59.95
C ALA A 264 -6.92 -75.79 -59.30
N LEU A 265 -7.52 -75.30 -58.21
CA LEU A 265 -8.64 -75.98 -57.55
C LEU A 265 -9.86 -76.07 -58.48
N GLU A 266 -10.22 -74.97 -59.15
CA GLU A 266 -11.31 -74.94 -60.13
C GLU A 266 -11.07 -75.93 -61.28
N GLN A 267 -9.82 -76.01 -61.78
CA GLN A 267 -9.45 -76.97 -62.82
C GLN A 267 -9.63 -78.42 -62.34
N VAL A 268 -9.18 -78.76 -61.14
CA VAL A 268 -9.34 -80.10 -60.57
C VAL A 268 -10.82 -80.43 -60.35
N LEU A 269 -11.62 -79.48 -59.86
CA LEU A 269 -13.06 -79.65 -59.71
C LEU A 269 -13.76 -79.91 -61.05
N SER A 270 -13.36 -79.23 -62.12
CA SER A 270 -13.86 -79.51 -63.48
C SER A 270 -13.51 -80.94 -63.91
N LEU A 271 -12.25 -81.37 -63.71
CA LEU A 271 -11.82 -82.73 -64.06
C LEU A 271 -12.58 -83.80 -63.26
N ILE A 272 -12.80 -83.56 -61.96
CA ILE A 272 -13.61 -84.45 -61.11
C ILE A 272 -15.03 -84.53 -61.69
N SER A 273 -15.66 -83.41 -62.01
CA SER A 273 -17.01 -83.40 -62.60
C SER A 273 -17.08 -84.18 -63.93
N ASP A 274 -16.05 -84.07 -64.78
CA ASP A 274 -16.00 -84.82 -66.03
C ASP A 274 -15.79 -86.32 -65.79
N ARG A 275 -14.93 -86.70 -64.84
CA ARG A 275 -14.77 -88.10 -64.43
C ARG A 275 -16.02 -88.69 -63.79
N GLU A 276 -16.76 -87.92 -63.00
CA GLU A 276 -18.05 -88.33 -62.47
C GLU A 276 -19.07 -88.61 -63.57
N LYS A 277 -19.07 -87.83 -64.66
CA LYS A 277 -19.90 -88.10 -65.85
C LYS A 277 -19.46 -89.38 -66.56
N ASP A 278 -18.15 -89.59 -66.74
CA ASP A 278 -17.60 -90.81 -67.34
C ASP A 278 -17.99 -92.06 -66.52
N ILE A 279 -17.87 -91.99 -65.19
CA ILE A 279 -18.27 -93.07 -64.28
C ILE A 279 -19.74 -93.38 -64.44
N LYS A 280 -20.63 -92.38 -64.40
CA LYS A 280 -22.07 -92.58 -64.60
C LYS A 280 -22.38 -93.23 -65.95
N LYS A 281 -21.64 -92.88 -67.00
CA LYS A 281 -21.78 -93.51 -68.33
C LYS A 281 -21.34 -94.97 -68.32
N LEU A 282 -20.20 -95.28 -67.69
CA LEU A 282 -19.70 -96.65 -67.55
C LEU A 282 -20.63 -97.50 -66.69
N GLU A 283 -21.15 -96.97 -65.58
CA GLU A 283 -22.16 -97.64 -64.74
C GLU A 283 -23.43 -97.96 -65.54
N PHE A 284 -23.91 -97.03 -66.38
CA PHE A 284 -25.03 -97.28 -67.26
C PHE A 284 -24.74 -98.38 -68.29
N GLN A 285 -23.54 -98.37 -68.90
CA GLN A 285 -23.12 -99.40 -69.85
C GLN A 285 -22.98 -100.77 -69.20
N LEU A 286 -22.39 -100.84 -68.00
CA LEU A 286 -22.31 -102.05 -67.19
C LEU A 286 -23.69 -102.63 -66.92
N ARG A 287 -24.63 -101.80 -66.47
CA ARG A 287 -26.01 -102.23 -66.22
C ARG A 287 -26.69 -102.81 -67.46
N VAL A 288 -26.52 -102.18 -68.62
CA VAL A 288 -27.06 -102.71 -69.89
C VAL A 288 -26.43 -104.07 -70.25
N LEU A 289 -25.13 -104.23 -70.03
CA LEU A 289 -24.44 -105.51 -70.27
C LEU A 289 -24.88 -106.59 -69.27
N GLU A 290 -25.05 -106.25 -68.00
CA GLU A 290 -25.60 -107.15 -66.97
C GLU A 290 -27.02 -107.60 -67.32
N ASP A 291 -27.89 -106.67 -67.74
CA ASP A 291 -29.26 -106.97 -68.19
C ASP A 291 -29.24 -107.91 -69.42
N ASN A 292 -28.36 -107.65 -70.40
CA ASN A 292 -28.20 -108.51 -71.58
C ASN A 292 -27.68 -109.91 -71.21
N LEU A 293 -26.68 -109.99 -70.32
CA LEU A 293 -26.14 -111.27 -69.86
C LEU A 293 -27.21 -112.06 -69.10
N SER A 294 -28.04 -111.41 -68.29
CA SER A 294 -29.17 -112.06 -67.61
C SER A 294 -30.17 -112.64 -68.63
N LEU A 295 -30.55 -111.86 -69.64
CA LEU A 295 -31.46 -112.32 -70.70
C LEU A 295 -30.88 -113.51 -71.48
N GLU A 296 -29.59 -113.48 -71.78
CA GLU A 296 -28.90 -114.55 -72.50
C GLU A 296 -28.75 -115.79 -71.62
N THR A 297 -28.47 -115.64 -70.32
CA THR A 297 -28.45 -116.75 -69.36
C THR A 297 -29.83 -117.40 -69.24
N GLU A 298 -30.91 -116.61 -69.13
CA GLU A 298 -32.29 -117.11 -69.13
C GLU A 298 -32.67 -117.79 -70.45
N ALA A 299 -32.12 -117.33 -71.58
CA ALA A 299 -32.31 -117.98 -72.88
C ALA A 299 -31.60 -119.33 -72.94
N PHE A 300 -30.33 -119.40 -72.53
CA PHE A 300 -29.57 -120.63 -72.42
C PHE A 300 -30.25 -121.63 -71.47
N GLU A 301 -30.74 -121.20 -70.31
CA GLU A 301 -31.47 -122.07 -69.38
C GLU A 301 -32.78 -122.61 -69.97
N ARG A 302 -33.47 -121.82 -70.81
CA ARG A 302 -34.68 -122.28 -71.53
C ARG A 302 -34.34 -123.32 -72.59
N GLU A 303 -33.29 -123.08 -73.38
CA GLU A 303 -32.81 -124.04 -74.38
C GLU A 303 -32.32 -125.32 -73.72
N GLU A 304 -31.57 -125.23 -72.63
CA GLU A 304 -31.10 -126.40 -71.88
C GLU A 304 -32.27 -127.20 -71.28
N ARG A 305 -33.31 -126.52 -70.76
CA ARG A 305 -34.55 -127.19 -70.33
C ARG A 305 -35.27 -127.88 -71.49
N ARG A 306 -35.34 -127.23 -72.65
CA ARG A 306 -35.94 -127.81 -73.86
C ARG A 306 -35.16 -129.05 -74.31
N HIS A 307 -33.84 -128.97 -74.39
CA HIS A 307 -33.00 -130.12 -74.74
C HIS A 307 -33.10 -131.24 -73.71
N ARG A 308 -33.19 -130.92 -72.41
CA ARG A 308 -33.46 -131.92 -71.37
C ARG A 308 -34.81 -132.62 -71.58
N GLN A 309 -35.88 -131.86 -71.89
CA GLN A 309 -37.19 -132.43 -72.22
C GLN A 309 -37.13 -133.29 -73.48
N GLU A 310 -36.48 -132.83 -74.55
CA GLU A 310 -36.30 -133.62 -75.79
C GLU A 310 -35.53 -134.92 -75.51
N ILE A 311 -34.50 -134.90 -74.65
CA ILE A 311 -33.78 -136.12 -74.24
C ILE A 311 -34.69 -137.06 -73.43
N GLU A 312 -35.51 -136.52 -72.53
CA GLU A 312 -36.44 -137.31 -71.70
C GLU A 312 -37.55 -137.94 -72.55
N ASP A 313 -38.12 -137.18 -73.50
CA ASP A 313 -39.10 -137.67 -74.47
C ASP A 313 -38.50 -138.76 -75.38
N LEU A 314 -37.26 -138.57 -75.85
CA LEU A 314 -36.54 -139.58 -76.64
C LEU A 314 -36.22 -140.83 -75.80
N ALA A 315 -35.86 -140.68 -74.53
CA ALA A 315 -35.63 -141.80 -73.62
C ALA A 315 -36.92 -142.57 -73.33
N GLN A 316 -38.05 -141.86 -73.18
CA GLN A 316 -39.37 -142.47 -73.03
C GLN A 316 -39.78 -143.23 -74.30
N SER A 317 -39.62 -142.62 -75.47
CA SER A 317 -39.87 -143.29 -76.75
C SER A 317 -38.98 -144.52 -76.94
N HIS A 318 -37.69 -144.43 -76.57
CA HIS A 318 -36.79 -145.59 -76.57
C HIS A 318 -37.26 -146.67 -75.61
N SER A 319 -37.72 -146.32 -74.40
CA SER A 319 -38.29 -147.28 -73.45
C SER A 319 -39.57 -147.94 -73.96
N ASP A 320 -40.44 -147.21 -74.65
CA ASP A 320 -41.69 -147.72 -75.22
C ASP A 320 -41.41 -148.65 -76.41
N ILE A 321 -40.44 -148.30 -77.28
CA ILE A 321 -39.97 -149.19 -78.35
C ILE A 321 -39.33 -150.45 -77.74
N GLN A 322 -38.54 -150.32 -76.69
CA GLN A 322 -37.92 -151.46 -76.02
C GLN A 322 -38.98 -152.39 -75.43
N LYS A 323 -40.02 -151.85 -74.76
CA LYS A 323 -41.18 -152.63 -74.35
C LYS A 323 -41.88 -153.31 -75.52
N HIS A 324 -42.09 -152.61 -76.62
CA HIS A 324 -42.75 -153.18 -77.80
C HIS A 324 -41.91 -154.28 -78.47
N VAL A 325 -40.57 -154.15 -78.44
CA VAL A 325 -39.63 -155.19 -78.88
C VAL A 325 -39.66 -156.37 -77.92
N ASP A 326 -39.64 -156.13 -76.61
CA ASP A 326 -39.71 -157.19 -75.59
C ASP A 326 -41.07 -157.93 -75.66
N ASP A 327 -42.18 -157.21 -75.85
CA ASP A 327 -43.52 -157.77 -76.05
C ASP A 327 -43.59 -158.58 -77.37
N GLY A 328 -42.98 -158.09 -78.45
CA GLY A 328 -42.89 -158.82 -79.72
C GLY A 328 -41.99 -160.06 -79.67
N VAL A 329 -40.92 -160.01 -78.87
CA VAL A 329 -40.07 -161.18 -78.57
C VAL A 329 -40.85 -162.18 -77.71
N GLN A 330 -41.67 -161.70 -76.77
CA GLN A 330 -42.52 -162.53 -75.93
C GLN A 330 -43.64 -163.22 -76.73
N GLU A 331 -44.30 -162.52 -77.65
CA GLU A 331 -45.28 -163.10 -78.59
C GLU A 331 -44.63 -164.12 -79.54
N ALA A 332 -43.43 -163.86 -80.05
CA ALA A 332 -42.68 -164.82 -80.86
C ALA A 332 -42.19 -166.05 -80.06
N MET A 333 -41.96 -165.90 -78.74
CA MET A 333 -41.65 -167.03 -77.85
C MET A 333 -42.90 -167.86 -77.52
N ASP A 334 -44.08 -167.24 -77.41
CA ASP A 334 -45.33 -167.92 -77.12
C ASP A 334 -45.91 -168.65 -78.36
N GLU A 335 -45.60 -168.21 -79.58
CA GLU A 335 -45.91 -168.96 -80.83
C GLU A 335 -45.00 -170.20 -81.07
N CYS A 336 -43.95 -170.39 -80.27
CA CYS A 336 -42.99 -171.51 -80.38
C CYS A 336 -43.17 -172.63 -79.33
N LYS A 337 -44.33 -172.71 -78.65
CA LYS A 337 -44.71 -173.85 -77.77
C LYS A 337 -46.13 -174.32 -78.08
#